data_AF-A0A4U8YNP8-F1
#
_entry.id   AF-A0A4U8YNP8-F1
#
_cell.length_a   1.000
_cell.length_b   1.000
_cell.length_c   1.000
_cell.angle_alpha   90.00
_cell.angle_beta   90.00
_cell.angle_gamma   90.00
#
_symmetry.space_group_name_H-M   'P 1'
#
loop_
_entity.id
_entity.type
_entity.pdbx_description
1 polymer ?
#
loop_
_entity_poly.entity_id
_entity_poly.type
_entity_poly.pdbx_seq_one_letter_code
_entity_poly.pdbx_strand_id
1 'polypeptide(L)'
;MESTLALDYIYVMFFILGGFIAAFLPFVIAWMLRPATVVTTRTHQTYECGIEPFNQMWDYRFGISYYLYALIFLAFDVDVLYLFPVATVFNAVPGIRGAVEFSIFIGILSLAVVYAWAKGVFTWEKRKQ
;
A
#
# COMPACT_ATOMS: atom_id res chain seq x y z
N MET A 1 29.34 -1.39 -18.61
CA MET A 1 28.60 -2.13 -17.57
C MET A 1 28.49 -1.27 -16.32
N GLU A 2 29.56 -1.05 -15.54
CA GLU A 2 29.55 -0.04 -14.45
C GLU A 2 29.00 1.32 -14.90
N SER A 3 29.56 1.87 -15.99
CA SER A 3 29.14 3.15 -16.55
C SER A 3 27.71 3.19 -17.12
N THR A 4 27.14 2.03 -17.51
CA THR A 4 25.76 1.96 -18.01
C THR A 4 24.78 1.84 -16.84
N LEU A 5 25.07 0.99 -15.86
CA LEU A 5 24.29 0.89 -14.62
C LEU A 5 24.25 2.22 -13.87
N ALA A 6 25.37 2.95 -13.82
CA ALA A 6 25.40 4.30 -13.24
C ALA A 6 24.45 5.29 -13.96
N LEU A 7 24.35 5.22 -15.29
CA LEU A 7 23.40 6.02 -16.06
C LEU A 7 21.96 5.58 -15.81
N ASP A 8 21.68 4.27 -15.73
CA ASP A 8 20.36 3.72 -15.44
C ASP A 8 19.85 4.20 -14.05
N TYR A 9 20.69 4.14 -13.02
CA TYR A 9 20.36 4.70 -11.69
C TYR A 9 20.18 6.21 -11.71
N ILE A 10 20.95 6.95 -12.52
CA ILE A 10 20.76 8.40 -12.71
C ILE A 10 19.41 8.69 -13.37
N TYR A 11 19.00 7.93 -14.39
CA TYR A 11 17.69 8.07 -15.03
C TYR A 11 16.54 7.76 -14.05
N VAL A 12 16.65 6.69 -13.25
CA VAL A 12 15.67 6.37 -12.20
C VAL A 12 15.57 7.50 -11.17
N MET A 13 16.71 8.04 -10.72
CA MET A 13 16.75 9.18 -9.79
C MET A 13 16.09 10.43 -10.38
N PHE A 14 16.38 10.78 -11.65
CA PHE A 14 15.71 11.89 -12.34
C PHE A 14 14.20 11.65 -12.52
N PHE A 15 13.77 10.42 -12.78
CA PHE A 15 12.34 10.09 -12.92
C PHE A 15 11.61 10.20 -11.57
N ILE A 16 12.23 9.75 -10.47
CA ILE A 16 11.72 9.94 -9.10
C ILE A 16 11.62 11.44 -8.77
N LEU A 17 12.68 12.22 -9.01
CA LEU A 17 12.68 13.67 -8.79
C LEU A 17 11.62 14.38 -9.63
N GLY A 18 11.47 14.00 -10.91
CA GLY A 18 10.41 14.50 -11.80
C GLY A 18 9.01 14.17 -11.30
N GLY A 19 8.81 12.95 -10.78
CA GLY A 19 7.55 12.53 -10.15
C GLY A 19 7.23 13.32 -8.88
N PHE A 20 8.22 13.55 -8.01
CA PHE A 20 8.06 14.43 -6.84
C PHE A 20 7.73 15.87 -7.24
N ILE A 21 8.42 16.44 -8.23
CA ILE A 21 8.12 17.78 -8.74
C ILE A 21 6.70 17.82 -9.31
N ALA A 22 6.30 16.85 -10.13
CA ALA A 22 4.95 16.78 -10.70
C ALA A 22 3.85 16.61 -9.64
N ALA A 23 4.13 15.89 -8.54
CA ALA A 23 3.20 15.72 -7.43
C ALA A 23 3.06 16.98 -6.56
N PHE A 24 4.17 17.68 -6.27
CA PHE A 24 4.17 18.84 -5.35
C PHE A 24 3.93 20.19 -6.04
N LEU A 25 4.29 20.35 -7.31
CA LEU A 25 4.10 21.60 -8.08
C LEU A 25 2.64 22.09 -8.10
N PRO A 26 1.60 21.25 -8.25
CA PRO A 26 0.21 21.68 -8.15
C PRO A 26 -0.13 22.29 -6.79
N PHE A 27 0.41 21.77 -5.68
CA PHE A 27 0.18 22.33 -4.34
C PHE A 27 0.89 23.69 -4.17
N VAL A 28 2.11 23.84 -4.69
CA VAL A 28 2.84 25.12 -4.67
C VAL A 28 2.12 26.17 -5.50
N ILE A 29 1.66 25.83 -6.71
CA ILE A 29 0.87 26.71 -7.57
C ILE A 29 -0.46 27.08 -6.89
N ALA A 30 -1.19 26.11 -6.34
CA ALA A 30 -2.45 26.37 -5.64
C ALA A 30 -2.25 27.24 -4.39
N TRP A 31 -1.15 27.08 -3.66
CA TRP A 31 -0.79 27.93 -2.51
C TRP A 31 -0.46 29.37 -2.94
N MET A 32 0.29 29.54 -4.04
CA MET A 32 0.68 30.86 -4.56
C MET A 32 -0.48 31.62 -5.23
N LEU A 33 -1.40 30.91 -5.90
CA LEU A 33 -2.57 31.49 -6.57
C LEU A 33 -3.81 31.63 -5.67
N ARG A 34 -3.78 31.05 -4.45
CA ARG A 34 -4.89 31.15 -3.50
C ARG A 34 -5.11 32.62 -3.09
N PRO A 35 -6.36 33.13 -3.14
CA PRO A 35 -6.66 34.46 -2.64
C PRO A 35 -6.41 34.56 -1.12
N ALA A 36 -6.00 35.74 -0.66
CA ALA A 36 -5.78 36.06 0.74
C ALA A 36 -7.11 36.18 1.52
N THR A 37 -7.80 35.06 1.71
CA THR A 37 -9.04 34.97 2.51
C THR A 37 -8.73 35.25 3.98
N VAL A 38 -9.59 36.03 4.64
CA VAL A 38 -9.56 36.21 6.11
C VAL A 38 -9.81 34.86 6.78
N VAL A 39 -8.74 34.26 7.30
CA VAL A 39 -8.81 33.04 8.11
C VAL A 39 -9.45 33.38 9.46
N THR A 40 -10.52 32.69 9.80
CA THR A 40 -11.23 32.80 11.08
C THR A 40 -11.16 31.47 11.84
N THR A 41 -11.51 31.48 13.12
CA THR A 41 -11.65 30.24 13.92
C THR A 41 -12.58 29.24 13.24
N ARG A 42 -13.72 29.71 12.68
CA ARG A 42 -14.69 28.88 11.95
C ARG A 42 -14.11 28.20 10.71
N THR A 43 -13.18 28.83 9.99
CA THR A 43 -12.54 28.19 8.81
C THR A 43 -11.54 27.08 9.16
N HIS A 44 -11.28 26.83 10.45
CA HIS A 44 -10.45 25.73 10.95
C HIS A 44 -11.21 24.74 11.85
N GLN A 45 -12.53 24.91 12.04
CA GLN A 45 -13.33 23.92 12.77
C GLN A 45 -13.51 22.64 11.97
N THR A 46 -13.54 21.49 12.66
CA THR A 46 -13.86 20.19 12.08
C THR A 46 -15.26 20.21 11.44
N TYR A 47 -15.42 19.53 10.31
CA TYR A 47 -16.69 19.46 9.60
C TYR A 47 -17.72 18.59 10.34
N GLU A 48 -18.58 19.24 11.13
CA GLU A 48 -19.79 18.68 11.78
C GLU A 48 -20.88 19.77 11.90
N CYS A 49 -21.05 20.60 10.87
CA CYS A 49 -22.03 21.71 10.84
C CYS A 49 -21.97 22.72 12.03
N GLY A 50 -20.85 22.77 12.76
CA GLY A 50 -20.68 23.61 13.95
C GLY A 50 -21.02 22.91 15.28
N ILE A 51 -21.38 21.63 15.24
CA ILE A 51 -21.42 20.73 16.41
C ILE A 51 -19.99 20.34 16.75
N GLU A 52 -19.63 20.33 18.03
CA GLU A 52 -18.34 19.80 18.47
C GLU A 52 -18.36 18.27 18.39
N PRO A 53 -17.32 17.62 17.82
CA PRO A 53 -17.36 16.18 17.55
C PRO A 53 -17.56 15.38 18.83
N PHE A 54 -18.61 14.55 18.84
CA PHE A 54 -18.95 13.72 19.99
C PHE A 54 -17.84 12.69 20.25
N ASN A 55 -17.13 12.91 21.36
CA ASN A 55 -16.02 12.09 21.88
C ASN A 55 -14.68 12.22 21.13
N GLN A 56 -13.58 11.85 21.80
CA GLN A 56 -12.26 11.89 21.19
C GLN A 56 -12.05 10.76 20.17
N MET A 57 -11.26 11.07 19.13
CA MET A 57 -10.71 10.05 18.23
C MET A 57 -9.82 9.03 18.97
N TRP A 58 -9.18 9.42 20.08
CA TRP A 58 -8.34 8.53 20.90
C TRP A 58 -9.15 7.48 21.69
N ASP A 59 -10.40 7.78 22.04
CA ASP A 59 -11.30 6.86 22.75
C ASP A 59 -11.98 5.85 21.80
N TYR A 60 -11.98 6.13 20.49
CA TYR A 60 -12.59 5.27 19.49
C TYR A 60 -11.66 4.13 19.08
N ARG A 61 -11.86 2.95 19.69
CA ARG A 61 -11.21 1.71 19.24
C ARG A 61 -11.78 1.26 17.89
N PHE A 62 -10.98 1.37 16.83
CA PHE A 62 -11.25 0.75 15.54
C PHE A 62 -11.30 -0.78 15.64
N GLY A 63 -12.03 -1.42 14.72
CA GLY A 63 -12.22 -2.87 14.73
C GLY A 63 -10.92 -3.66 14.51
N ILE A 64 -10.74 -4.76 15.24
CA ILE A 64 -9.52 -5.60 15.19
C ILE A 64 -9.22 -6.14 13.78
N SER A 65 -10.23 -6.24 12.91
CA SER A 65 -10.10 -6.61 11.50
C SER A 65 -9.00 -5.83 10.77
N TYR A 66 -8.86 -4.52 10.98
CA TYR A 66 -7.81 -3.72 10.32
C TYR A 66 -6.39 -4.20 10.67
N TYR A 67 -6.17 -4.56 11.94
CA TYR A 67 -4.90 -5.13 12.40
C TYR A 67 -4.66 -6.52 11.82
N LEU A 68 -5.70 -7.37 11.76
CA LEU A 68 -5.60 -8.72 11.19
C LEU A 68 -5.30 -8.68 9.68
N TYR A 69 -5.94 -7.76 8.93
CA TYR A 69 -5.60 -7.50 7.52
C TYR A 69 -4.14 -7.07 7.36
N ALA A 70 -3.66 -6.10 8.15
CA ALA A 70 -2.28 -5.63 8.07
C ALA A 70 -1.25 -6.73 8.42
N LEU A 71 -1.54 -7.56 9.43
CA LEU A 71 -0.69 -8.68 9.84
C LEU A 71 -0.62 -9.79 8.77
N ILE A 72 -1.76 -10.14 8.16
CA ILE A 72 -1.80 -11.14 7.08
C ILE A 72 -1.12 -10.59 5.81
N PHE A 73 -1.32 -9.32 5.48
CA PHE A 73 -0.64 -8.66 4.37
C PHE A 73 0.88 -8.69 4.56
N LEU A 74 1.38 -8.30 5.74
CA LEU A 74 2.82 -8.30 6.05
C LEU A 74 3.44 -9.71 5.97
N ALA A 75 2.73 -10.75 6.43
CA ALA A 75 3.19 -12.12 6.30
C ALA A 75 3.26 -12.58 4.84
N PHE A 76 2.21 -12.29 4.05
CA PHE A 76 2.14 -12.63 2.64
C PHE A 76 3.15 -11.86 1.76
N ASP A 77 3.45 -10.60 2.10
CA ASP A 77 4.45 -9.78 1.38
C ASP A 77 5.86 -10.39 1.49
N VAL A 78 6.22 -10.90 2.69
CA VAL A 78 7.47 -11.67 2.88
C VAL A 78 7.47 -12.97 2.06
N ASP A 79 6.34 -13.68 1.99
CA ASP A 79 6.20 -14.89 1.17
C ASP A 79 6.31 -14.59 -0.34
N VAL A 80 5.84 -13.42 -0.80
CA VAL A 80 5.99 -12.94 -2.18
C VAL A 80 7.46 -12.66 -2.54
N LEU A 81 8.32 -12.29 -1.59
CA LEU A 81 9.75 -12.07 -1.87
C LEU A 81 10.45 -13.33 -2.42
N TYR A 82 9.98 -14.53 -2.07
CA TYR A 82 10.53 -15.78 -2.59
C TYR A 82 10.27 -15.99 -4.10
N LEU A 83 9.42 -15.18 -4.73
CA LEU A 83 9.26 -15.18 -6.19
C LEU A 83 10.45 -14.55 -6.92
N PHE A 84 11.23 -13.65 -6.29
CA PHE A 84 12.39 -13.04 -6.96
C PHE A 84 13.49 -14.06 -7.31
N PRO A 85 13.96 -14.95 -6.40
CA PRO A 85 14.89 -16.02 -6.76
C PRO A 85 14.32 -17.00 -7.81
N VAL A 86 13.02 -17.30 -7.75
CA VAL A 86 12.38 -18.19 -8.74
C VAL A 86 12.35 -17.54 -10.13
N ALA A 87 12.09 -16.23 -10.20
CA ALA A 87 12.08 -15.47 -11.45
C ALA A 87 13.47 -15.39 -12.11
N THR A 88 14.56 -15.26 -11.34
CA THR A 88 15.92 -15.20 -11.93
C THR A 88 16.37 -16.53 -12.54
N VAL A 89 15.88 -17.67 -12.03
CA VAL A 89 16.21 -19.01 -12.55
C VAL A 89 15.13 -19.63 -13.44
N PHE A 90 14.01 -18.95 -13.69
CA PHE A 90 12.85 -19.50 -14.41
C PHE A 90 13.23 -20.10 -15.79
N ASN A 91 14.12 -19.42 -16.53
CA ASN A 91 14.59 -19.86 -17.84
C ASN A 91 15.48 -21.13 -17.80
N ALA A 92 15.93 -21.59 -16.63
CA ALA A 92 16.75 -22.79 -16.48
C ALA A 92 15.93 -24.09 -16.41
N VAL A 93 14.60 -24.03 -16.22
CA VAL A 93 13.72 -25.20 -16.15
C VAL A 93 12.75 -25.21 -17.34
N PRO A 94 13.13 -25.81 -18.49
CA PRO A 94 12.35 -25.70 -19.71
C PRO A 94 11.03 -26.50 -19.68
N GLY A 95 10.00 -25.92 -20.33
CA GLY A 95 8.76 -26.61 -20.69
C GLY A 95 7.83 -26.91 -19.52
N ILE A 96 7.01 -27.97 -19.68
CA ILE A 96 5.91 -28.30 -18.76
C ILE A 96 6.36 -28.53 -17.31
N ARG A 97 7.61 -28.97 -17.09
CA ARG A 97 8.16 -29.20 -15.76
C ARG A 97 8.27 -27.89 -14.96
N GLY A 98 8.84 -26.83 -15.55
CA GLY A 98 8.95 -25.53 -14.90
C GLY A 98 7.58 -24.92 -14.59
N ALA A 99 6.61 -25.11 -15.49
CA ALA A 99 5.22 -24.69 -15.26
C ALA A 99 4.56 -25.42 -14.07
N VAL A 100 4.79 -26.74 -13.92
CA VAL A 100 4.28 -27.53 -12.79
C VAL A 100 4.96 -27.13 -11.47
N GLU A 101 6.30 -27.03 -11.45
CA GLU A 101 7.06 -26.63 -10.25
C GLU A 101 6.67 -25.22 -9.79
N PHE A 102 6.52 -24.27 -10.72
CA PHE A 102 6.02 -22.92 -10.43
C PHE A 102 4.56 -22.91 -9.94
N SER A 103 3.69 -23.73 -10.53
CA SER A 103 2.27 -23.83 -10.10
C SER A 103 2.12 -24.40 -8.70
N ILE A 104 2.93 -25.40 -8.33
CA ILE A 104 2.98 -25.95 -6.97
C ILE A 104 3.48 -24.87 -6.00
N PHE A 105 4.53 -24.13 -6.36
CA PHE A 105 5.08 -23.05 -5.54
C PHE A 105 4.06 -21.94 -5.27
N ILE A 106 3.43 -21.39 -6.32
CA ILE A 106 2.35 -20.39 -6.21
C ILE A 106 1.18 -20.94 -5.38
N GLY A 107 0.82 -22.23 -5.56
CA GLY A 107 -0.21 -22.89 -4.77
C GLY A 107 0.11 -22.90 -3.26
N ILE A 108 1.36 -23.19 -2.89
CA ILE A 108 1.82 -23.18 -1.49
C ILE A 108 1.76 -21.77 -0.89
N LEU A 109 2.25 -20.73 -1.59
CA LEU A 109 2.15 -19.34 -1.10
C LEU A 109 0.67 -18.91 -0.96
N SER A 110 -0.18 -19.33 -1.89
CA SER A 110 -1.62 -19.01 -1.88
C SER A 110 -2.37 -19.64 -0.70
N LEU A 111 -1.90 -20.77 -0.16
CA LEU A 111 -2.55 -21.45 0.97
C LEU A 111 -2.60 -20.60 2.24
N ALA A 112 -1.63 -19.69 2.46
CA ALA A 112 -1.65 -18.78 3.61
C ALA A 112 -2.89 -17.87 3.58
N VAL A 113 -3.18 -17.27 2.43
CA VAL A 113 -4.33 -16.38 2.22
C VAL A 113 -5.65 -17.17 2.18
N VAL A 114 -5.67 -18.33 1.51
CA VAL A 114 -6.85 -19.21 1.43
C VAL A 114 -7.24 -19.75 2.81
N TYR A 115 -6.26 -20.09 3.66
CA TYR A 115 -6.52 -20.51 5.05
C TYR A 115 -7.14 -19.38 5.89
N ALA A 116 -6.60 -18.15 5.80
CA ALA A 116 -7.15 -16.99 6.49
C ALA A 116 -8.58 -16.65 6.04
N TRP A 117 -8.87 -16.81 4.73
CA TRP A 117 -10.22 -16.66 4.20
C TRP A 117 -11.17 -17.75 4.70
N ALA A 118 -10.77 -19.03 4.65
CA ALA A 118 -11.56 -20.16 5.15
C ALA A 118 -11.81 -20.09 6.67
N LYS A 119 -10.89 -19.48 7.43
CA LYS A 119 -11.06 -19.14 8.85
C LYS A 119 -12.03 -17.99 9.11
N GLY A 120 -12.50 -17.28 8.08
CA GLY A 120 -13.39 -16.13 8.22
C GLY A 120 -12.71 -14.86 8.74
N VAL A 121 -11.38 -14.75 8.70
CA VAL A 121 -10.65 -13.58 9.23
C VAL A 121 -11.00 -12.29 8.48
N PHE A 122 -11.41 -12.43 7.21
CA PHE A 122 -11.88 -11.34 6.35
C PHE A 122 -13.38 -11.02 6.51
N THR A 123 -14.07 -11.61 7.50
CA THR A 123 -15.46 -11.24 7.80
C THR A 123 -15.50 -10.01 8.70
N TRP A 124 -16.32 -9.02 8.30
CA TRP A 124 -16.58 -7.86 9.14
C TRP A 124 -17.75 -8.15 10.07
N GLU A 125 -17.48 -8.24 11.38
CA GLU A 125 -18.54 -8.20 12.37
C GLU A 125 -19.25 -6.85 12.27
N LYS A 126 -20.51 -6.87 11.81
CA LYS A 126 -21.38 -5.70 11.93
C LYS A 126 -21.64 -5.47 13.41
N ARG A 127 -21.06 -4.41 13.97
CA ARG A 127 -21.33 -3.96 15.34
C ARG A 127 -22.86 -3.88 15.51
N LYS A 128 -23.42 -4.73 16.38
CA LYS A 128 -24.81 -4.55 16.80
C LYS A 128 -24.91 -3.20 17.51
N GLN A 129 -25.91 -2.43 17.11
CA GLN A 129 -26.33 -1.22 17.82
C GLN A 129 -27.04 -1.61 19.12
#